data_AF-A0A959T0S0-F1
#
_entry.id   AF-A0A959T0S0-F1
#
_cell.length_a   1.000
_cell.length_b   1.000
_cell.length_c   1.000
_cell.angle_alpha   90.00
_cell.angle_beta   90.00
_cell.angle_gamma   90.00
#
_symmetry.space_group_name_H-M   'P 1'
#
loop_
_entity.id
_entity.type
_entity.pdbx_description
1 polymer ?
#
loop_
_entity_poly.entity_id
_entity_poly.type
_entity_poly.pdbx_seq_one_letter_code
_entity_poly.pdbx_strand_id
1 'polypeptide(L)'
;FPDRAFSDTVAISLGVQGRPGLRNSPTLANVAHHPAFFKDGGVPTLEMQVLAPIHDPVEMDFDIHEAALLLKDEEPYRSLSRKAFGRDLDAGVITRAIANYERTLLSGWSRYDRFLQGDVHALSQAEQRGLQVFNGPEANCSACHNGFDLSDRSYRNIGLYAVYEDEGRGRITLDPADDGKFMVPTLRNIALTAPYMHDGSMTTLDEVIDHFMSGGVGHPNQSPAVRPFTLSSQERSDLLEFLGSLTDERPIDQVP
;
A
#
# COMPACT_ATOMS: atom_id res chain seq x y z
N PHE A 1 -0.62 11.75 -2.66
CA PHE A 1 -0.68 12.64 -3.83
C PHE A 1 -0.93 11.85 -5.10
N PRO A 2 -1.78 12.32 -6.03
CA PRO A 2 -2.12 11.60 -7.26
C PRO A 2 -0.90 11.20 -8.12
N ASP A 3 0.07 12.10 -8.27
CA ASP A 3 1.33 11.89 -8.99
C ASP A 3 2.32 10.95 -8.27
N ARG A 4 1.99 10.55 -7.04
CA ARG A 4 2.73 9.58 -6.22
C ARG A 4 1.89 8.32 -5.98
N ALA A 5 1.11 7.91 -6.97
CA ALA A 5 0.18 6.78 -6.87
C ALA A 5 -0.70 6.86 -5.60
N PHE A 6 -1.15 8.06 -5.23
CA PHE A 6 -1.96 8.31 -4.03
C PHE A 6 -1.30 7.96 -2.69
N SER A 7 0.04 7.87 -2.59
CA SER A 7 0.77 7.81 -1.32
C SER A 7 1.27 9.19 -0.88
N ASP A 8 1.79 9.30 0.33
CA ASP A 8 2.58 10.47 0.76
C ASP A 8 4.05 10.35 0.31
N THR A 9 4.88 11.36 0.62
CA THR A 9 6.31 11.49 0.27
C THR A 9 7.23 11.55 1.48
N VAL A 10 6.66 11.45 2.69
CA VAL A 10 7.39 11.49 3.96
C VAL A 10 7.21 10.18 4.72
N ALA A 11 8.08 9.92 5.69
CA ALA A 11 8.02 8.69 6.49
C ALA A 11 6.70 8.59 7.24
N ILE A 12 6.29 9.67 7.90
CA ILE A 12 5.06 9.78 8.66
C ILE A 12 4.34 11.04 8.22
N SER A 13 3.09 10.89 7.74
CA SER A 13 2.25 12.01 7.33
C SER A 13 1.96 12.93 8.51
N LEU A 14 1.91 14.24 8.23
CA LEU A 14 1.50 15.24 9.22
C LEU A 14 0.02 15.57 8.99
N GLY A 15 -0.81 15.35 10.02
CA GLY A 15 -2.20 15.74 10.00
C GLY A 15 -2.42 17.19 10.40
N VAL A 16 -3.63 17.47 10.89
CA VAL A 16 -4.05 18.79 11.34
C VAL A 16 -3.06 19.32 12.38
N GLN A 17 -2.77 20.63 12.31
CA GLN A 17 -1.83 21.30 13.22
C GLN A 17 -0.41 20.70 13.21
N GLY A 18 -0.03 19.91 12.18
CA GLY A 18 1.29 19.31 12.07
C GLY A 18 1.52 18.12 13.01
N ARG A 19 0.45 17.48 13.50
CA ARG A 19 0.54 16.30 14.37
C ARG A 19 1.06 15.11 13.54
N PRO A 20 2.08 14.38 14.01
CA PRO A 20 2.56 13.21 13.29
C PRO A 20 1.59 12.04 13.44
N GLY A 21 1.30 11.37 12.33
CA GLY A 21 0.59 10.10 12.33
C GLY A 21 1.40 8.96 12.96
N LEU A 22 0.86 7.75 12.86
CA LEU A 22 1.52 6.55 13.41
C LEU A 22 2.39 5.81 12.37
N ARG A 23 1.96 5.80 11.11
CA ARG A 23 2.51 4.95 10.05
C ARG A 23 2.70 5.74 8.76
N ASN A 24 3.53 5.19 7.88
CA ASN A 24 3.66 5.66 6.51
C ASN A 24 2.33 5.48 5.75
N SER A 25 1.91 6.52 5.02
CA SER A 25 0.66 6.50 4.25
C SER A 25 0.81 5.67 2.97
N PRO A 26 0.06 4.56 2.82
CA PRO A 26 0.18 3.69 1.67
C PRO A 26 -0.45 4.30 0.41
N THR A 27 -0.14 3.73 -0.75
CA THR A 27 -0.88 3.98 -2.00
C THR A 27 -2.35 3.57 -1.89
N LEU A 28 -3.24 4.27 -2.61
CA LEU A 28 -4.63 3.85 -2.83
C LEU A 28 -4.80 2.97 -4.07
N ALA A 29 -3.73 2.60 -4.77
CA ALA A 29 -3.81 1.72 -5.93
C ALA A 29 -4.43 0.36 -5.55
N ASN A 30 -5.44 -0.06 -6.30
CA ASN A 30 -6.09 -1.36 -6.19
C ASN A 30 -6.75 -1.65 -4.83
N VAL A 31 -7.08 -0.63 -4.03
CA VAL A 31 -7.80 -0.80 -2.74
C VAL A 31 -9.17 -1.47 -2.91
N ALA A 32 -9.74 -1.43 -4.11
CA ALA A 32 -10.93 -2.19 -4.49
C ALA A 32 -10.84 -3.70 -4.21
N HIS A 33 -9.63 -4.26 -4.25
CA HIS A 33 -9.38 -5.70 -4.15
C HIS A 33 -8.88 -6.13 -2.76
N HIS A 34 -8.77 -5.19 -1.82
CA HIS A 34 -8.23 -5.50 -0.49
C HIS A 34 -9.27 -6.23 0.38
N PRO A 35 -8.89 -7.29 1.09
CA PRO A 35 -9.80 -8.00 1.99
C PRO A 35 -10.02 -7.27 3.32
N ALA A 36 -9.08 -6.40 3.70
CA ALA A 36 -9.10 -5.55 4.88
C ALA A 36 -8.16 -4.35 4.65
N PHE A 37 -8.28 -3.33 5.50
CA PHE A 37 -7.61 -2.05 5.39
C PHE A 37 -6.76 -1.75 6.62
N PHE A 38 -5.88 -0.76 6.45
CA PHE A 38 -4.72 -0.49 7.29
C PHE A 38 -3.66 -1.60 7.27
N LYS A 39 -2.44 -1.24 7.66
CA LYS A 39 -1.29 -2.15 7.63
C LYS A 39 -1.44 -3.32 8.62
N ASP A 40 -2.30 -3.22 9.62
CA ASP A 40 -2.62 -4.28 10.58
C ASP A 40 -3.84 -5.14 10.18
N GLY A 41 -4.63 -4.66 9.20
CA GLY A 41 -5.83 -5.33 8.73
C GLY A 41 -7.03 -5.25 9.67
N GLY A 42 -7.09 -4.22 10.52
CA GLY A 42 -8.15 -4.06 11.51
C GLY A 42 -9.51 -3.64 10.94
N VAL A 43 -9.54 -3.07 9.73
CA VAL A 43 -10.76 -2.51 9.16
C VAL A 43 -11.26 -3.36 7.99
N PRO A 44 -12.49 -3.90 8.01
CA PRO A 44 -12.91 -4.92 7.05
C PRO A 44 -13.54 -4.36 5.76
N THR A 45 -13.90 -3.07 5.69
CA THR A 45 -14.46 -2.47 4.47
C THR A 45 -13.89 -1.10 4.20
N LEU A 46 -13.87 -0.72 2.92
CA LEU A 46 -13.34 0.57 2.48
C LEU A 46 -14.19 1.72 3.02
N GLU A 47 -15.51 1.56 3.06
CA GLU A 47 -16.42 2.54 3.67
C GLU A 47 -16.12 2.80 5.15
N MET A 48 -15.71 1.76 5.90
CA MET A 48 -15.28 1.92 7.29
C MET A 48 -13.91 2.56 7.37
N GLN A 49 -13.01 2.27 6.43
CA GLN A 49 -11.69 2.90 6.38
C GLN A 49 -11.81 4.41 6.19
N VAL A 50 -12.74 4.89 5.36
CA VAL A 50 -12.97 6.34 5.14
C VAL A 50 -13.30 7.10 6.42
N LEU A 51 -13.97 6.46 7.39
CA LEU A 51 -14.32 7.09 8.67
C LEU A 51 -13.08 7.40 9.51
N ALA A 52 -12.11 6.50 9.51
CA ALA A 52 -10.96 6.57 10.40
C ALA A 52 -10.11 7.85 10.20
N PRO A 53 -9.62 8.22 9.00
CA PRO A 53 -8.81 9.42 8.85
C PRO A 53 -9.58 10.71 9.14
N ILE A 54 -10.90 10.71 8.90
CA ILE A 54 -11.77 11.85 9.18
C ILE A 54 -11.81 12.12 10.69
N HIS A 55 -12.01 11.06 11.49
CA HIS A 55 -12.13 11.15 12.94
C HIS A 55 -10.80 11.13 13.71
N ASP A 56 -9.71 10.69 13.10
CA ASP A 56 -8.45 10.54 13.80
C ASP A 56 -7.86 11.92 14.19
N PRO A 57 -7.58 12.16 15.48
CA PRO A 57 -7.10 13.46 15.96
C PRO A 57 -5.69 13.82 15.46
N VAL A 58 -4.91 12.85 14.97
CA VAL A 58 -3.59 13.14 14.37
C VAL A 58 -3.63 13.14 12.84
N GLU A 59 -4.82 13.01 12.24
CA GLU A 59 -5.04 13.13 10.79
C GLU A 59 -5.97 14.31 10.47
N MET A 60 -7.28 14.10 10.22
CA MET A 60 -8.19 15.20 9.88
C MET A 60 -8.88 15.85 11.08
N ASP A 61 -8.97 15.17 12.24
CA ASP A 61 -9.54 15.66 13.50
C ASP A 61 -10.93 16.30 13.33
N PHE A 62 -11.84 15.60 12.66
CA PHE A 62 -13.17 16.09 12.35
C PHE A 62 -14.27 15.03 12.51
N ASP A 63 -15.51 15.45 12.71
CA ASP A 63 -16.65 14.53 12.82
C ASP A 63 -17.37 14.38 11.46
N ILE A 64 -17.61 13.13 11.03
CA ILE A 64 -18.26 12.86 9.74
C ILE A 64 -19.70 13.38 9.68
N HIS A 65 -20.42 13.40 10.80
CA HIS A 65 -21.78 13.93 10.86
C HIS A 65 -21.75 15.45 10.76
N GLU A 66 -20.80 16.12 11.41
CA GLU A 66 -20.57 17.56 11.24
C GLU A 66 -20.20 17.90 9.79
N ALA A 67 -19.33 17.11 9.15
CA ALA A 67 -18.98 17.29 7.73
C ALA A 67 -20.21 17.18 6.83
N ALA A 68 -21.06 16.18 7.08
CA ALA A 68 -22.31 16.03 6.34
C ALA A 68 -23.25 17.23 6.56
N LEU A 69 -23.43 17.69 7.79
CA LEU A 69 -24.29 18.83 8.10
C LEU A 69 -23.79 20.14 7.46
N LEU A 70 -22.47 20.32 7.41
CA LEU A 70 -21.84 21.47 6.77
C LEU A 70 -22.08 21.48 5.24
N LEU A 71 -21.98 20.30 4.60
CA LEU A 71 -21.95 20.18 3.14
C LEU A 71 -23.31 19.86 2.50
N LYS A 72 -24.30 19.38 3.27
CA LYS A 72 -25.56 18.86 2.71
C LYS A 72 -26.38 19.84 1.87
N ASP A 73 -26.25 21.13 2.16
CA ASP A 73 -26.99 22.21 1.48
C ASP A 73 -26.12 22.99 0.48
N GLU A 74 -24.83 22.63 0.39
CA GLU A 74 -23.86 23.25 -0.51
C GLU A 74 -23.89 22.59 -1.89
N GLU A 75 -23.80 23.40 -2.95
CA GLU A 75 -23.59 22.86 -4.31
C GLU A 75 -22.09 22.69 -4.61
N PRO A 76 -21.68 21.64 -5.35
CA PRO A 76 -22.54 20.67 -6.03
C PRO A 76 -22.97 19.47 -5.16
N TYR A 77 -22.61 19.40 -3.88
CA TYR A 77 -22.80 18.20 -3.06
C TYR A 77 -24.27 17.81 -2.89
N ARG A 78 -25.16 18.77 -2.65
CA ARG A 78 -26.61 18.51 -2.52
C ARG A 78 -27.17 17.83 -3.77
N SER A 79 -26.95 18.43 -4.94
CA SER A 79 -27.46 17.90 -6.21
C SER A 79 -26.82 16.57 -6.59
N LEU A 80 -25.51 16.40 -6.37
CA LEU A 80 -24.80 15.15 -6.65
C LEU A 80 -25.26 14.01 -5.73
N SER A 81 -25.46 14.26 -4.44
CA SER A 81 -25.98 13.26 -3.50
C SER A 81 -27.35 12.76 -3.94
N ARG A 82 -28.27 13.69 -4.28
CA ARG A 82 -29.60 13.33 -4.76
C ARG A 82 -29.55 12.57 -6.08
N LYS A 83 -28.67 12.96 -7.00
CA LYS A 83 -28.50 12.28 -8.29
C LYS A 83 -27.94 10.86 -8.15
N ALA A 84 -26.91 10.67 -7.33
CA ALA A 84 -26.21 9.39 -7.21
C ALA A 84 -26.87 8.41 -6.23
N PHE A 85 -27.47 8.92 -5.16
CA PHE A 85 -27.98 8.09 -4.04
C PHE A 85 -29.47 8.29 -3.73
N GLY A 86 -30.16 9.23 -4.41
CA GLY A 86 -31.59 9.50 -4.16
C GLY A 86 -31.89 10.14 -2.80
N ARG A 87 -30.86 10.54 -2.03
CA ARG A 87 -30.97 11.08 -0.67
C ARG A 87 -30.09 12.32 -0.46
N ASP A 88 -30.35 13.09 0.58
CA ASP A 88 -29.45 14.18 0.98
C ASP A 88 -28.10 13.64 1.43
N LEU A 89 -27.08 14.50 1.40
CA LEU A 89 -25.76 14.14 1.87
C LEU A 89 -25.83 13.80 3.37
N ASP A 90 -25.34 12.62 3.71
CA ASP A 90 -25.12 12.16 5.07
C ASP A 90 -23.80 11.39 5.16
N ALA A 91 -23.39 11.00 6.37
CA ALA A 91 -22.16 10.23 6.59
C ALA A 91 -22.10 8.93 5.76
N GLY A 92 -23.25 8.28 5.53
CA GLY A 92 -23.34 7.08 4.71
C GLY A 92 -23.14 7.36 3.22
N VAL A 93 -23.59 8.51 2.73
CA VAL A 93 -23.30 8.97 1.37
C VAL A 93 -21.82 9.32 1.22
N ILE A 94 -21.23 10.06 2.17
CA ILE A 94 -19.81 10.48 2.10
C ILE A 94 -18.89 9.25 2.03
N THR A 95 -19.04 8.33 2.98
CA THR A 95 -18.22 7.11 3.05
C THR A 95 -18.32 6.26 1.78
N ARG A 96 -19.53 6.06 1.25
CA ARG A 96 -19.73 5.30 0.00
C ARG A 96 -19.25 6.04 -1.24
N ALA A 97 -19.40 7.36 -1.29
CA ALA A 97 -18.95 8.15 -2.43
C ALA A 97 -17.42 8.11 -2.56
N ILE A 98 -16.70 8.31 -1.44
CA ILE A 98 -15.23 8.20 -1.40
C ILE A 98 -14.80 6.77 -1.72
N ALA A 99 -15.37 5.76 -1.06
CA ALA A 99 -15.03 4.36 -1.33
C ALA A 99 -15.30 3.95 -2.79
N ASN A 100 -16.36 4.47 -3.43
CA ASN A 100 -16.62 4.23 -4.85
C ASN A 100 -15.60 4.90 -5.75
N TYR A 101 -15.15 6.12 -5.44
CA TYR A 101 -14.07 6.77 -6.16
C TYR A 101 -12.75 5.99 -6.03
N GLU A 102 -12.40 5.58 -4.81
CA GLU A 102 -11.20 4.80 -4.54
C GLU A 102 -11.20 3.45 -5.26
N ARG A 103 -12.38 2.83 -5.45
CA ARG A 103 -12.51 1.60 -6.26
C ARG A 103 -12.17 1.78 -7.74
N THR A 104 -12.14 3.02 -8.24
CA THR A 104 -11.71 3.33 -9.61
C THR A 104 -10.20 3.53 -9.73
N LEU A 105 -9.48 3.62 -8.61
CA LEU A 105 -8.03 3.85 -8.57
C LEU A 105 -7.28 2.54 -8.85
N LEU A 106 -7.27 2.12 -10.12
CA LEU A 106 -6.74 0.83 -10.55
C LEU A 106 -5.36 0.97 -11.21
N SER A 107 -4.44 0.10 -10.80
CA SER A 107 -3.14 -0.11 -11.44
C SER A 107 -3.09 -1.52 -12.02
N GLY A 108 -2.71 -1.62 -13.29
CA GLY A 108 -2.80 -2.89 -14.05
C GLY A 108 -2.33 -2.81 -15.49
N TRP A 109 -1.65 -1.73 -15.88
CA TRP A 109 -1.16 -1.51 -17.25
C TRP A 109 0.30 -1.06 -17.29
N SER A 110 1.09 -1.45 -16.30
CA SER A 110 2.53 -1.28 -16.29
C SER A 110 3.20 -2.04 -17.45
N ARG A 111 4.51 -1.82 -17.65
CA ARG A 111 5.28 -2.57 -18.64
C ARG A 111 5.32 -4.07 -18.31
N TYR A 112 5.34 -4.40 -17.02
CA TYR A 112 5.18 -5.78 -16.56
C TYR A 112 3.81 -6.38 -16.93
N ASP A 113 2.73 -5.61 -16.82
CA ASP A 113 1.39 -6.09 -17.20
C ASP A 113 1.29 -6.37 -18.70
N ARG A 114 1.84 -5.49 -19.54
CA ARG A 114 1.91 -5.71 -21.00
C ARG A 114 2.70 -6.97 -21.34
N PHE A 115 3.80 -7.21 -20.62
CA PHE A 115 4.59 -8.43 -20.77
C PHE A 115 3.80 -9.69 -20.42
N LEU A 116 3.03 -9.68 -19.31
CA LEU A 116 2.14 -10.79 -18.96
C LEU A 116 1.02 -11.02 -19.99
N GLN A 117 0.59 -9.98 -20.70
CA GLN A 117 -0.39 -10.07 -21.80
C GLN A 117 0.21 -10.55 -23.13
N GLY A 118 1.52 -10.85 -23.17
CA GLY A 118 2.19 -11.45 -24.33
C GLY A 118 3.07 -10.49 -25.13
N ASP A 119 3.18 -9.22 -24.75
CA ASP A 119 4.17 -8.29 -25.33
C ASP A 119 5.55 -8.56 -24.74
N VAL A 120 6.25 -9.55 -25.31
CA VAL A 120 7.60 -9.96 -24.87
C VAL A 120 8.66 -8.85 -24.96
N HIS A 121 8.36 -7.75 -25.66
CA HIS A 121 9.25 -6.60 -25.80
C HIS A 121 8.88 -5.46 -24.84
N ALA A 122 7.82 -5.58 -24.06
CA ALA A 122 7.45 -4.57 -23.06
C ALA A 122 8.49 -4.43 -21.94
N LEU A 123 9.16 -5.54 -21.59
CA LEU A 123 10.28 -5.55 -20.66
C LEU A 123 11.63 -5.55 -21.40
N SER A 124 12.55 -4.73 -20.90
CA SER A 124 13.95 -4.77 -21.29
C SER A 124 14.61 -6.09 -20.88
N GLN A 125 15.79 -6.40 -21.44
CA GLN A 125 16.53 -7.59 -21.04
C GLN A 125 16.94 -7.55 -19.55
N ALA A 126 17.23 -6.37 -19.00
CA ALA A 126 17.56 -6.20 -17.58
C ALA A 126 16.35 -6.50 -16.70
N GLU A 127 15.17 -6.00 -17.06
CA GLU A 127 13.93 -6.26 -16.33
C GLU A 127 13.52 -7.74 -16.39
N GLN A 128 13.73 -8.41 -17.52
CA GLN A 128 13.47 -9.84 -17.63
C GLN A 128 14.41 -10.66 -16.74
N ARG A 129 15.69 -10.28 -16.62
CA ARG A 129 16.62 -10.89 -15.65
C ARG A 129 16.21 -10.56 -14.22
N GLY A 130 15.77 -9.34 -13.94
CA GLY A 130 15.25 -8.93 -12.64
C GLY A 130 14.01 -9.71 -12.22
N LEU A 131 13.10 -9.99 -13.15
CA LEU A 131 11.94 -10.87 -12.94
C LEU A 131 12.38 -12.31 -12.60
N GLN A 132 13.48 -12.80 -13.18
CA GLN A 132 14.04 -14.11 -12.83
C GLN A 132 14.62 -14.10 -11.41
N VAL A 133 15.31 -13.03 -11.00
CA VAL A 133 15.79 -12.86 -9.62
C VAL A 133 14.60 -12.82 -8.65
N PHE A 134 13.59 -12.00 -8.94
CA PHE A 134 12.39 -11.84 -8.12
C PHE A 134 11.63 -13.16 -7.88
N ASN A 135 11.55 -14.01 -8.91
CA ASN A 135 10.90 -15.33 -8.83
C ASN A 135 11.85 -16.46 -8.41
N GLY A 136 13.15 -16.19 -8.36
CA GLY A 136 14.18 -17.17 -8.10
C GLY A 136 14.12 -17.67 -6.65
N PRO A 137 14.59 -18.91 -6.38
CA PRO A 137 14.49 -19.51 -5.05
C PRO A 137 15.36 -18.82 -3.99
N GLU A 138 16.37 -18.04 -4.40
CA GLU A 138 17.25 -17.32 -3.48
C GLU A 138 16.58 -16.06 -2.92
N ALA A 139 16.15 -15.13 -3.78
CA ALA A 139 15.46 -13.92 -3.35
C ALA A 139 13.99 -14.17 -2.97
N ASN A 140 13.33 -15.09 -3.68
CA ASN A 140 12.00 -15.65 -3.39
C ASN A 140 10.91 -14.60 -3.06
N CYS A 141 11.00 -13.41 -3.68
CA CYS A 141 10.12 -12.29 -3.39
C CYS A 141 8.65 -12.63 -3.72
N SER A 142 8.45 -13.42 -4.78
CA SER A 142 7.13 -13.86 -5.24
C SER A 142 6.40 -14.79 -4.25
N ALA A 143 7.08 -15.33 -3.24
CA ALA A 143 6.42 -16.11 -2.19
C ALA A 143 5.37 -15.30 -1.41
N CYS A 144 5.57 -13.99 -1.29
CA CYS A 144 4.59 -13.07 -0.68
C CYS A 144 4.04 -12.07 -1.70
N HIS A 145 4.82 -11.68 -2.71
CA HIS A 145 4.44 -10.67 -3.70
C HIS A 145 4.05 -11.32 -5.04
N ASN A 146 2.84 -11.85 -5.12
CA ASN A 146 2.34 -12.59 -6.28
C ASN A 146 0.93 -12.17 -6.71
N GLY A 147 0.43 -12.86 -7.74
CA GLY A 147 -0.88 -12.61 -8.32
C GLY A 147 -0.95 -11.30 -9.09
N PHE A 148 -2.17 -10.90 -9.42
CA PHE A 148 -2.42 -9.64 -10.12
C PHE A 148 -1.87 -8.44 -9.35
N ASP A 149 -1.96 -8.43 -8.03
CA ASP A 149 -1.66 -7.23 -7.25
C ASP A 149 -0.25 -7.23 -6.63
N LEU A 150 0.58 -8.21 -6.97
CA LEU A 150 1.94 -8.38 -6.43
C LEU A 150 1.94 -8.38 -4.89
N SER A 151 0.95 -9.04 -4.31
CA SER A 151 0.74 -9.23 -2.87
C SER A 151 -0.24 -10.38 -2.64
N ASP A 152 0.12 -11.30 -1.74
CA ASP A 152 -0.75 -12.34 -1.23
C ASP A 152 -1.70 -11.84 -0.12
N ARG A 153 -1.56 -10.57 0.30
CA ARG A 153 -2.33 -9.91 1.37
C ARG A 153 -2.28 -10.61 2.72
N SER A 154 -1.29 -11.49 2.92
CA SER A 154 -1.01 -12.11 4.21
C SER A 154 -0.38 -11.11 5.18
N TYR A 155 -0.29 -11.47 6.45
CA TYR A 155 0.36 -10.66 7.48
C TYR A 155 1.69 -11.29 7.85
N ARG A 156 2.78 -10.54 7.71
CA ARG A 156 4.15 -11.03 7.88
C ARG A 156 4.94 -10.07 8.75
N ASN A 157 5.81 -10.62 9.57
CA ASN A 157 6.88 -9.88 10.20
C ASN A 157 8.15 -10.16 9.39
N ILE A 158 8.75 -9.13 8.82
CA ILE A 158 9.97 -9.25 7.99
C ILE A 158 11.25 -9.12 8.80
N GLY A 159 11.14 -9.07 10.13
CA GLY A 159 12.26 -8.85 11.03
C GLY A 159 12.89 -7.47 10.85
N LEU A 160 12.09 -6.41 10.63
CA LEU A 160 12.60 -5.04 10.52
C LEU A 160 13.24 -4.60 11.84
N TYR A 161 12.61 -4.95 12.97
CA TYR A 161 13.11 -4.71 14.31
C TYR A 161 13.05 -5.98 15.16
N ALA A 162 13.96 -6.10 16.13
CA ALA A 162 13.94 -7.20 17.09
C ALA A 162 12.85 -6.99 18.15
N VAL A 163 12.47 -5.72 18.37
CA VAL A 163 11.38 -5.28 19.24
C VAL A 163 10.65 -4.16 18.51
N TYR A 164 9.34 -4.32 18.32
CA TYR A 164 8.50 -3.32 17.68
C TYR A 164 7.77 -2.50 18.76
N GLU A 165 7.78 -1.17 18.63
CA GLU A 165 6.89 -0.30 19.41
C GLU A 165 5.45 -0.39 18.91
N ASP A 166 5.27 -0.56 17.60
CA ASP A 166 3.99 -0.84 16.96
C ASP A 166 3.81 -2.36 16.78
N GLU A 167 2.93 -2.95 17.60
CA GLU A 167 2.59 -4.38 17.55
C GLU A 167 1.95 -4.83 16.22
N GLY A 168 1.63 -3.91 15.32
CA GLY A 168 1.08 -4.23 14.00
C GLY A 168 -0.28 -4.90 14.15
N ARG A 169 -0.42 -6.10 13.58
CA ARG A 169 -1.62 -6.94 13.69
C ARG A 169 -1.94 -7.39 15.12
N GLY A 170 -0.94 -7.52 16.00
CA GLY A 170 -1.13 -7.94 17.40
C GLY A 170 -2.18 -7.08 18.13
N ARG A 171 -2.23 -5.77 17.85
CA ARG A 171 -3.23 -4.86 18.44
C ARG A 171 -4.69 -5.19 18.07
N ILE A 172 -4.89 -5.89 16.94
CA ILE A 172 -6.20 -6.25 16.40
C ILE A 172 -6.62 -7.63 16.91
N THR A 173 -5.70 -8.59 16.90
CA THR A 173 -6.00 -9.99 17.23
C THR A 173 -5.83 -10.30 18.71
N LEU A 174 -5.04 -9.50 19.43
CA LEU A 174 -4.62 -9.71 20.82
C LEU A 174 -3.86 -11.03 21.02
N ASP A 175 -3.32 -11.60 19.94
CA ASP A 175 -2.49 -12.80 19.96
C ASP A 175 -1.02 -12.38 19.83
N PRO A 176 -0.17 -12.66 20.84
CA PRO A 176 1.27 -12.35 20.78
C PRO A 176 1.99 -12.98 19.58
N ALA A 177 1.44 -14.04 18.98
CA ALA A 177 1.99 -14.64 17.77
C ALA A 177 1.84 -13.73 16.52
N ASP A 178 1.01 -12.69 16.59
CA ASP A 178 0.80 -11.70 15.53
C ASP A 178 1.58 -10.39 15.73
N ASP A 179 2.33 -10.26 16.84
CA ASP A 179 3.11 -9.06 17.13
C ASP A 179 4.15 -8.77 16.04
N GLY A 180 4.18 -7.51 15.60
CA GLY A 180 5.05 -6.99 14.55
C GLY A 180 4.71 -7.50 13.14
N LYS A 181 3.56 -8.16 12.95
CA LYS A 181 3.10 -8.54 11.61
C LYS A 181 2.33 -7.40 10.97
N PHE A 182 2.63 -7.13 9.70
CA PHE A 182 1.91 -6.18 8.87
C PHE A 182 1.48 -6.85 7.57
N MET A 183 0.41 -6.34 6.97
CA MET A 183 -0.08 -6.79 5.67
C MET A 183 1.02 -6.60 4.62
N VAL A 184 1.25 -7.63 3.81
CA VAL A 184 2.14 -7.55 2.65
C VAL A 184 1.58 -6.50 1.68
N PRO A 185 2.28 -5.39 1.41
CA PRO A 185 1.79 -4.35 0.51
C PRO A 185 1.87 -4.82 -0.96
N THR A 186 1.08 -4.20 -1.83
CA THR A 186 1.31 -4.31 -3.29
C THR A 186 2.66 -3.71 -3.66
N LEU A 187 3.33 -4.30 -4.66
CA LEU A 187 4.51 -3.69 -5.30
C LEU A 187 4.18 -2.89 -6.56
N ARG A 188 2.90 -2.76 -6.92
CA ARG A 188 2.49 -1.87 -8.01
C ARG A 188 2.83 -0.44 -7.64
N ASN A 189 3.45 0.27 -8.58
CA ASN A 189 3.93 1.64 -8.38
C ASN A 189 4.96 1.82 -7.25
N ILE A 190 5.64 0.75 -6.81
CA ILE A 190 6.59 0.83 -5.67
C ILE A 190 7.72 1.85 -5.91
N ALA A 191 8.11 2.10 -7.17
CA ALA A 191 9.12 3.10 -7.50
C ALA A 191 8.66 4.56 -7.25
N LEU A 192 7.36 4.79 -7.03
CA LEU A 192 6.78 6.13 -6.83
C LEU A 192 6.44 6.45 -5.37
N THR A 193 6.45 5.44 -4.49
CA THR A 193 5.84 5.52 -3.15
C THR A 193 6.85 5.45 -2.01
N ALA A 194 8.08 5.91 -2.24
CA ALA A 194 9.05 6.04 -1.16
C ALA A 194 8.58 7.13 -0.17
N PRO A 195 8.94 7.04 1.12
CA PRO A 195 9.74 5.98 1.74
C PRO A 195 8.93 4.70 2.04
N TYR A 196 9.65 3.62 2.34
CA TYR A 196 9.16 2.24 2.42
C TYR A 196 8.97 1.75 3.86
N MET A 197 8.37 0.56 3.98
CA MET A 197 7.97 -0.10 5.23
C MET A 197 6.69 0.47 5.87
N HIS A 198 6.32 -0.06 7.03
CA HIS A 198 5.11 0.36 7.73
C HIS A 198 5.25 1.77 8.34
N ASP A 199 6.48 2.18 8.62
CA ASP A 199 6.88 3.40 9.33
C ASP A 199 7.69 4.38 8.48
N GLY A 200 7.99 4.03 7.22
CA GLY A 200 8.78 4.90 6.34
C GLY A 200 10.28 4.92 6.67
N SER A 201 10.78 3.91 7.39
CA SER A 201 12.17 3.85 7.86
C SER A 201 13.23 3.69 6.76
N MET A 202 12.83 3.27 5.55
CA MET A 202 13.74 3.10 4.41
C MET A 202 13.43 4.06 3.28
N THR A 203 14.43 4.76 2.78
CA THR A 203 14.26 5.82 1.77
C THR A 203 14.42 5.33 0.34
N THR A 204 15.08 4.18 0.13
CA THR A 204 15.40 3.64 -1.19
C THR A 204 15.05 2.16 -1.31
N LEU A 205 14.77 1.70 -2.54
CA LEU A 205 14.59 0.27 -2.80
C LEU A 205 15.88 -0.53 -2.56
N ASP A 206 17.04 0.09 -2.70
CA ASP A 206 18.33 -0.51 -2.33
C ASP A 206 18.36 -0.90 -0.85
N GLU A 207 17.93 -0.01 0.05
CA GLU A 207 17.82 -0.30 1.50
C GLU A 207 16.82 -1.44 1.77
N VAL A 208 15.71 -1.48 1.03
CA VAL A 208 14.73 -2.57 1.12
C VAL A 208 15.36 -3.90 0.72
N ILE A 209 16.09 -3.93 -0.39
CA ILE A 209 16.77 -5.13 -0.87
C ILE A 209 17.85 -5.57 0.13
N ASP A 210 18.62 -4.63 0.68
CA ASP A 210 19.65 -4.91 1.69
C ASP A 210 19.05 -5.55 2.96
N HIS A 211 17.90 -5.06 3.39
CA HIS A 211 17.16 -5.65 4.51
C HIS A 211 16.83 -7.12 4.26
N PHE A 212 16.23 -7.43 3.11
CA PHE A 212 15.87 -8.81 2.77
C PHE A 212 17.12 -9.70 2.58
N MET A 213 18.18 -9.19 1.94
CA MET A 213 19.45 -9.90 1.79
C MET A 213 20.10 -10.23 3.13
N SER A 214 19.94 -9.37 4.15
CA SER A 214 20.42 -9.63 5.51
C SER A 214 19.68 -10.76 6.23
N GLY A 215 18.45 -11.06 5.80
CA GLY A 215 17.58 -12.04 6.44
C GLY A 215 16.83 -11.52 7.67
N GLY A 216 16.76 -10.20 7.88
CA GLY A 216 16.10 -9.57 9.02
C GLY A 216 16.90 -9.70 10.33
N VAL A 217 16.37 -9.12 11.41
CA VAL A 217 17.10 -9.03 12.70
C VAL A 217 16.66 -10.06 13.75
N GLY A 218 15.84 -11.06 13.37
CA GLY A 218 15.54 -12.22 14.21
C GLY A 218 14.43 -12.00 15.24
N HIS A 219 13.37 -11.26 14.90
CA HIS A 219 12.17 -11.16 15.73
C HIS A 219 11.54 -12.55 15.95
N PRO A 220 10.98 -12.89 17.14
CA PRO A 220 10.37 -14.20 17.39
C PRO A 220 9.28 -14.62 16.39
N ASN A 221 8.48 -13.65 15.93
CA ASN A 221 7.41 -13.86 14.94
C ASN A 221 7.87 -13.68 13.47
N GLN A 222 9.18 -13.51 13.22
CA GLN A 222 9.71 -13.30 11.87
C GLN A 222 9.29 -14.44 10.93
N SER A 223 8.85 -14.09 9.73
CA SER A 223 8.47 -15.05 8.72
C SER A 223 9.65 -15.95 8.36
N PRO A 224 9.49 -17.28 8.35
CA PRO A 224 10.55 -18.21 7.97
C PRO A 224 10.93 -18.11 6.49
N ALA A 225 10.16 -17.34 5.68
CA ALA A 225 10.49 -17.02 4.30
C ALA A 225 11.59 -15.93 4.19
N VAL A 226 11.76 -15.09 5.22
CA VAL A 226 12.82 -14.08 5.26
C VAL A 226 14.09 -14.75 5.77
N ARG A 227 15.01 -15.04 4.85
CA ARG A 227 16.29 -15.70 5.08
C ARG A 227 17.38 -14.92 4.36
N PRO A 228 18.63 -14.94 4.85
CA PRO A 228 19.71 -14.26 4.17
C PRO A 228 19.99 -14.89 2.80
N PHE A 229 20.30 -14.04 1.83
CA PHE A 229 20.72 -14.42 0.48
C PHE A 229 21.68 -13.38 -0.08
N THR A 230 22.33 -13.72 -1.18
CA THR A 230 23.30 -12.84 -1.84
C THR A 230 22.87 -12.57 -3.27
N LEU A 231 22.99 -11.32 -3.70
CA LEU A 231 22.87 -10.93 -5.11
C LEU A 231 24.21 -10.38 -5.58
N SER A 232 24.60 -10.73 -6.80
CA SER A 232 25.64 -9.98 -7.50
C SER A 232 25.17 -8.54 -7.77
N SER A 233 26.12 -7.65 -8.04
CA SER A 233 25.79 -6.26 -8.41
C SER A 233 24.88 -6.18 -9.65
N GLN A 234 25.02 -7.13 -10.58
CA GLN A 234 24.17 -7.20 -11.77
C GLN A 234 22.75 -7.64 -11.42
N GLU A 235 22.59 -8.70 -10.60
CA GLU A 235 21.27 -9.17 -10.18
C GLU A 235 20.51 -8.12 -9.36
N ARG A 236 21.22 -7.39 -8.48
CA ARG A 236 20.63 -6.27 -7.73
C ARG A 236 20.15 -5.17 -8.67
N SER A 237 20.98 -4.76 -9.63
CA SER A 237 20.61 -3.75 -10.62
C SER A 237 19.42 -4.22 -11.47
N ASP A 238 19.44 -5.46 -11.94
CA ASP A 238 18.36 -6.03 -12.75
C ASP A 238 17.04 -6.11 -11.95
N LEU A 239 17.10 -6.48 -10.66
CA LEU A 239 15.93 -6.49 -9.77
C LEU A 239 15.33 -5.10 -9.59
N LEU A 240 16.16 -4.06 -9.42
CA LEU A 240 15.68 -2.67 -9.35
C LEU A 240 14.99 -2.23 -10.64
N GLU A 241 15.56 -2.56 -11.80
CA GLU A 241 14.93 -2.30 -13.11
C GLU A 241 13.56 -3.00 -13.19
N PHE A 242 13.48 -4.27 -12.77
CA PHE A 242 12.21 -4.99 -12.71
C PHE A 242 11.19 -4.31 -11.79
N LEU A 243 11.57 -3.90 -10.58
CA LEU A 243 10.67 -3.17 -9.67
C LEU A 243 10.19 -1.84 -10.28
N GLY A 244 11.05 -1.17 -11.05
CA GLY A 244 10.67 0.02 -11.84
C GLY A 244 9.62 -0.29 -12.90
N SER A 245 9.69 -1.45 -13.55
CA SER A 245 8.73 -1.89 -14.58
C SER A 245 7.31 -2.16 -14.04
N LEU A 246 7.13 -2.21 -12.72
CA LEU A 246 5.84 -2.34 -12.02
C LEU A 246 5.06 -1.02 -11.90
N THR A 247 5.64 0.08 -12.38
CA THR A 247 5.00 1.40 -12.39
C THR A 247 4.02 1.49 -13.56
N ASP A 248 2.76 1.84 -13.28
CA ASP A 248 1.81 2.24 -14.32
C ASP A 248 2.18 3.66 -14.77
N GLU A 249 2.52 3.81 -16.05
CA GLU A 249 2.88 5.12 -16.62
C GLU A 249 1.68 6.05 -16.73
N ARG A 250 0.46 5.52 -16.60
CA ARG A 250 -0.78 6.30 -16.57
C ARG A 250 -1.10 6.71 -15.14
N PRO A 251 -1.69 7.90 -14.92
CA PRO A 251 -2.27 8.24 -13.63
C PRO A 251 -3.36 7.24 -13.24
N ILE A 252 -3.31 6.71 -12.03
CA ILE A 252 -4.26 5.67 -11.58
C ILE A 252 -5.68 6.21 -11.33
N ASP A 253 -5.86 7.53 -11.32
CA ASP A 253 -7.15 8.22 -11.24
C ASP A 253 -7.81 8.49 -12.60
N GLN A 254 -7.16 8.07 -13.68
CA GLN A 254 -7.76 8.09 -15.01
C GLN A 254 -8.45 6.74 -15.27
N VAL A 255 -9.78 6.77 -15.31
CA VAL A 255 -10.58 5.65 -15.79
C VAL A 255 -10.18 5.38 -17.25
N PRO A 256 -9.83 4.14 -17.65
CA PRO A 256 -9.57 3.80 -19.04
C PRO A 256 -10.76 4.11 -19.97
#